data_AF-A0AAC8TIJ3-F1
#
_entry.id   AF-A0AAC8TIJ3-F1
#
_cell.length_a   1.000
_cell.length_b   1.000
_cell.length_c   1.000
_cell.angle_alpha   90.00
_cell.angle_beta   90.00
_cell.angle_gamma   90.00
#
_symmetry.space_group_name_H-M   'P 1'
#
loop_
_entity.id
_entity.type
_entity.pdbx_description
1 polymer ?
#
loop_
_entity_poly.entity_id
_entity_poly.type
_entity_poly.pdbx_seq_one_letter_code
_entity_poly.pdbx_strand_id
1 'polypeptide(L)'
;MIGIPLGLVYSNFGEWLLHRYVLHGLGKRHKSFWSFHWHEHHRRSRRHEMVDAQYHGPLWSWSPQSKEVLGLAAIVVGHLPLLKWAPGFVASVWASTVLYYVVHRRAHLDENWAREHLPWHYDHHMGKDQNANWCVTYPLFDYVLGTRRKYLGTPALAEARVPAA
;
A
#
# COMPACT_ATOMS: atom_id res chain seq x y z
N MET A 1 12.97 15.29 -20.72
CA MET A 1 11.93 14.33 -20.26
C MET A 1 12.37 13.45 -19.07
N ILE A 2 13.44 13.81 -18.35
CA ILE A 2 13.93 13.04 -17.18
C ILE A 2 12.95 13.04 -15.99
N GLY A 3 12.02 13.99 -15.94
CA GLY A 3 11.02 14.10 -14.87
C GLY A 3 10.12 12.87 -14.75
N ILE A 4 9.78 12.18 -15.84
CA ILE A 4 8.89 11.01 -15.80
C ILE A 4 9.58 9.83 -15.09
N PRO A 5 10.76 9.34 -15.53
CA PRO A 5 11.48 8.29 -14.82
C PRO A 5 11.75 8.65 -13.35
N LEU A 6 12.14 9.90 -13.07
CA LEU A 6 12.36 10.37 -11.71
C LEU A 6 11.08 10.32 -10.86
N GLY A 7 9.94 10.73 -11.43
CA GLY A 7 8.66 10.70 -10.74
C GLY A 7 8.20 9.28 -10.40
N LEU A 8 8.45 8.32 -11.30
CA LEU A 8 8.15 6.91 -11.05
C LEU A 8 9.01 6.35 -9.90
N VAL A 9 10.34 6.50 -9.99
CA VAL A 9 11.27 6.05 -8.94
C VAL A 9 10.96 6.72 -7.61
N TYR A 10 10.73 8.03 -7.60
CA TYR A 10 10.33 8.79 -6.42
C TYR A 10 9.04 8.27 -5.81
N SER A 11 8.02 7.96 -6.63
CA SER A 11 6.73 7.47 -6.13
C SER A 11 6.86 6.12 -5.45
N ASN A 12 7.66 5.20 -6.01
CA ASN A 12 7.87 3.90 -5.36
C ASN A 12 8.69 3.99 -4.07
N PHE A 13 9.67 4.89 -4.02
CA PHE A 13 10.34 5.21 -2.77
C PHE A 13 9.35 5.80 -1.75
N GLY A 14 8.47 6.69 -2.20
CA GLY A 14 7.39 7.27 -1.42
C GLY A 14 6.47 6.21 -0.84
N GLU A 15 6.05 5.21 -1.63
CA GLU A 15 5.30 4.05 -1.14
C GLU A 15 6.06 3.35 -0.01
N TRP A 16 7.32 2.97 -0.25
CA TRP A 16 8.13 2.28 0.75
C TRP A 16 8.25 3.09 2.06
N LEU A 17 8.56 4.38 1.95
CA LEU A 17 8.80 5.27 3.07
C LEU A 17 7.52 5.52 3.87
N LEU A 18 6.43 5.90 3.20
CA LEU A 18 5.16 6.21 3.85
C LEU A 18 4.56 4.94 4.45
N HIS A 19 4.59 3.82 3.73
CA HIS A 19 4.03 2.57 4.23
C HIS A 19 4.76 2.09 5.50
N ARG A 20 6.10 2.14 5.49
CA ARG A 20 6.91 1.75 6.65
C ARG A 20 6.77 2.68 7.85
N TYR A 21 6.98 3.98 7.66
CA TYR A 21 7.15 4.90 8.78
C TYR A 21 5.85 5.60 9.19
N VAL A 22 4.94 5.85 8.24
CA VAL A 22 3.66 6.50 8.52
C VAL A 22 2.60 5.45 8.79
N LEU A 23 2.30 4.58 7.82
CA LEU A 23 1.19 3.65 7.92
C LEU A 23 1.45 2.55 8.96
N HIS A 24 2.63 1.94 9.00
CA HIS A 24 2.99 0.99 10.06
C HIS A 24 3.57 1.67 11.29
N GLY A 25 4.55 2.56 11.11
CA GLY A 25 5.24 3.23 12.22
C GLY A 25 4.28 4.02 13.12
N LEU A 26 3.48 4.93 12.55
CA LEU A 26 2.47 5.66 13.31
C LEU A 26 1.18 4.86 13.47
N GLY A 27 0.78 4.03 12.50
CA GLY A 27 -0.49 3.30 12.57
C GLY A 27 -0.54 2.20 13.63
N LYS A 28 0.59 1.69 14.10
CA LYS A 28 0.58 0.80 15.27
C LYS A 28 0.12 1.50 16.56
N ARG A 29 0.20 2.83 16.63
CA ARG A 29 -0.27 3.63 17.77
C ARG A 29 -1.78 3.87 17.63
N HIS A 30 -2.58 3.31 18.53
CA HIS A 30 -4.06 3.37 18.46
C HIS A 30 -4.65 4.78 18.31
N LYS A 31 -4.05 5.79 18.96
CA LYS A 31 -4.53 7.19 18.92
C LYS A 31 -4.10 7.96 17.66
N SER A 32 -3.28 7.36 16.80
CA SER A 32 -2.81 8.02 15.57
C SER A 32 -3.93 8.05 14.53
N PHE A 33 -3.98 9.11 13.71
CA PHE A 33 -4.85 9.16 12.54
C PHE A 33 -4.64 7.92 11.63
N TRP A 34 -3.39 7.47 11.50
CA TRP A 34 -2.98 6.34 10.67
C TRP A 34 -3.31 4.97 11.26
N SER A 35 -3.94 4.91 12.44
CA SER A 35 -4.19 3.65 13.15
C SER A 35 -5.10 2.69 12.39
N PHE A 36 -5.94 3.23 11.49
CA PHE A 36 -6.78 2.45 10.60
C PHE A 36 -5.99 1.43 9.78
N HIS A 37 -4.77 1.77 9.37
CA HIS A 37 -4.02 0.93 8.47
C HIS A 37 -3.59 -0.38 9.16
N TRP A 38 -3.10 -0.30 10.40
CA TRP A 38 -2.68 -1.50 11.13
C TRP A 38 -3.86 -2.21 11.82
N HIS A 39 -4.70 -1.47 12.55
CA HIS A 39 -5.68 -2.07 13.46
C HIS A 39 -6.98 -2.46 12.78
N GLU A 40 -7.30 -1.88 11.63
CA GLU A 40 -8.49 -2.20 10.85
C GLU A 40 -8.09 -2.94 9.58
N HIS A 41 -7.41 -2.27 8.65
CA HIS A 41 -7.09 -2.80 7.33
C HIS A 41 -6.22 -4.07 7.39
N HIS A 42 -5.01 -4.00 7.96
CA HIS A 42 -4.15 -5.18 8.11
C HIS A 42 -4.80 -6.32 8.88
N ARG A 43 -5.47 -6.00 9.99
CA ARG A 43 -6.16 -6.98 10.82
C ARG A 43 -7.24 -7.71 10.02
N ARG A 44 -8.05 -6.98 9.24
CA ARG A 44 -9.13 -7.54 8.43
C ARG A 44 -8.56 -8.37 7.28
N SER A 45 -7.66 -7.82 6.47
CA SER A 45 -7.03 -8.55 5.38
C SER A 45 -6.37 -9.84 5.86
N ARG A 46 -5.68 -9.83 7.02
CA ARG A 46 -5.03 -11.03 7.54
C ARG A 46 -6.04 -12.12 7.98
N ARG A 47 -7.20 -11.73 8.48
CA ARG A 47 -8.26 -12.66 8.93
C ARG A 47 -9.12 -13.19 7.79
N HIS A 48 -9.14 -12.50 6.65
CA HIS A 48 -10.01 -12.80 5.51
C HIS A 48 -9.20 -12.98 4.23
N GLU A 49 -8.03 -13.61 4.33
CA GLU A 49 -7.24 -14.04 3.17
C GLU A 49 -7.00 -12.92 2.16
N MET A 50 -6.40 -11.81 2.60
CA MET A 50 -6.18 -10.57 1.84
C MET A 50 -7.42 -9.68 1.67
N VAL A 51 -8.63 -10.24 1.69
CA VAL A 51 -9.86 -9.48 1.41
C VAL A 51 -10.14 -8.43 2.49
N ASP A 52 -10.50 -7.23 2.07
CA ASP A 52 -10.96 -6.16 2.95
C ASP A 52 -12.27 -5.54 2.44
N ALA A 53 -13.38 -6.00 3.03
CA ALA A 53 -14.72 -5.63 2.58
C ALA A 53 -15.03 -4.12 2.71
N GLN A 54 -14.22 -3.34 3.44
CA GLN A 54 -14.40 -1.89 3.50
C GLN A 54 -14.33 -1.23 2.11
N TYR A 55 -13.60 -1.82 1.16
CA TYR A 55 -13.46 -1.31 -0.21
C TYR A 55 -14.73 -1.40 -1.06
N HIS A 56 -15.76 -2.14 -0.60
CA HIS A 56 -17.10 -2.10 -1.19
C HIS A 56 -17.92 -0.89 -0.74
N GLY A 57 -17.50 -0.25 0.36
CA GLY A 57 -18.19 0.89 0.93
C GLY A 57 -18.04 2.16 0.09
N PRO A 58 -18.89 3.16 0.33
CA PRO A 58 -18.79 4.43 -0.34
C PRO A 58 -17.65 5.29 0.24
N LEU A 59 -17.06 6.13 -0.62
CA LEU A 59 -15.94 7.02 -0.24
C LEU A 59 -16.31 8.12 0.75
N TRP A 60 -17.59 8.45 0.92
CA TRP A 60 -18.05 9.44 1.90
C TRP A 60 -18.22 8.86 3.31
N SER A 61 -18.09 7.55 3.49
CA SER A 61 -18.06 6.94 4.82
C SER A 61 -16.74 7.25 5.53
N TRP A 62 -16.72 7.43 6.85
CA TRP A 62 -15.47 7.55 7.61
C TRP A 62 -14.84 6.19 7.87
N SER A 63 -14.27 5.59 6.82
CA SER A 63 -13.71 4.25 6.81
C SER A 63 -12.20 4.30 6.49
N PRO A 64 -11.47 3.19 6.66
CA PRO A 64 -10.07 3.15 6.28
C PRO A 64 -9.83 3.47 4.79
N GLN A 65 -10.76 3.11 3.90
CA GLN A 65 -10.72 3.48 2.47
C GLN A 65 -10.76 4.99 2.26
N SER A 66 -11.66 5.72 2.93
CA SER A 66 -11.74 7.18 2.75
C SER A 66 -10.55 7.89 3.38
N LYS A 67 -10.03 7.39 4.50
CA LYS A 67 -8.79 7.90 5.11
C LYS A 67 -7.57 7.67 4.20
N GLU A 68 -7.50 6.52 3.52
CA GLU A 68 -6.50 6.27 2.47
C GLU A 68 -6.61 7.32 1.35
N VAL A 69 -7.82 7.52 0.81
CA VAL A 69 -8.07 8.53 -0.23
C VAL A 69 -7.69 9.94 0.23
N LEU A 70 -7.95 10.30 1.49
CA LEU A 70 -7.49 11.58 2.05
C LEU A 70 -5.96 11.71 2.09
N GLY A 71 -5.26 10.65 2.47
CA GLY A 71 -3.79 10.62 2.42
C GLY A 71 -3.25 10.77 1.00
N LEU A 72 -3.86 10.09 0.03
CA LEU A 72 -3.50 10.19 -1.39
C LEU A 72 -3.82 11.59 -1.96
N ALA A 73 -4.94 12.19 -1.57
CA ALA A 73 -5.27 13.56 -1.94
C ALA A 73 -4.24 14.56 -1.41
N ALA A 74 -3.75 14.37 -0.18
CA ALA A 74 -2.67 15.19 0.37
C ALA A 74 -1.37 15.07 -0.44
N ILE A 75 -1.05 13.89 -0.98
CA ILE A 75 0.08 13.70 -1.92
C ILE A 75 -0.17 14.50 -3.20
N VAL A 76 -1.35 14.38 -3.82
CA VAL A 76 -1.68 15.10 -5.07
C VAL A 76 -1.54 16.61 -4.88
N VAL A 77 -2.20 17.17 -3.85
CA VAL A 77 -2.18 18.60 -3.53
C VAL A 77 -0.77 19.06 -3.14
N GLY A 78 -0.04 18.27 -2.35
CA GLY A 78 1.31 18.60 -1.91
C GLY A 78 2.32 18.76 -3.05
N HIS A 79 2.08 18.12 -4.19
CA HIS A 79 2.95 18.24 -5.38
C HIS A 79 2.51 19.34 -6.35
N LEU A 80 1.35 19.97 -6.15
CA LEU A 80 0.83 21.02 -7.02
C LEU A 80 1.81 22.20 -7.21
N PRO A 81 2.55 22.69 -6.19
CA PRO A 81 3.51 23.78 -6.37
C PRO A 81 4.63 23.48 -7.38
N LEU A 82 4.94 22.21 -7.63
CA LEU A 82 5.99 21.79 -8.57
C LEU A 82 5.51 21.74 -10.01
N LEU A 83 4.20 21.83 -10.27
CA LEU A 83 3.61 21.59 -11.60
C LEU A 83 4.15 22.55 -12.67
N LYS A 84 4.41 23.81 -12.30
CA LYS A 84 4.99 24.82 -13.20
C LYS A 84 6.40 24.48 -13.66
N TRP A 85 7.21 23.86 -12.79
CA TRP A 85 8.65 23.67 -13.01
C TRP A 85 8.99 22.25 -13.48
N ALA A 86 8.24 21.26 -13.03
CA ALA A 86 8.48 19.85 -13.30
C ALA A 86 7.18 19.10 -13.66
N PRO A 87 6.45 19.52 -14.73
CA PRO A 87 5.14 18.96 -15.03
C PRO A 87 5.17 17.46 -15.30
N GLY A 88 6.20 16.96 -15.98
CA GLY A 88 6.37 15.51 -16.22
C GLY A 88 6.60 14.72 -14.93
N PHE A 89 7.32 15.27 -13.96
CA PHE A 89 7.51 14.64 -12.66
C PHE A 89 6.18 14.59 -11.88
N VAL A 90 5.48 15.73 -11.78
CA VAL A 90 4.20 15.81 -11.07
C VAL A 90 3.15 14.89 -11.70
N ALA A 91 3.07 14.86 -13.03
CA ALA A 91 2.17 13.95 -13.75
C ALA A 91 2.47 12.48 -13.43
N SER A 92 3.74 12.09 -13.37
CA SER A 92 4.13 10.74 -12.97
C SER A 92 3.77 10.42 -11.51
N VAL A 93 3.97 11.36 -10.58
CA VAL A 93 3.57 11.17 -9.18
C VAL A 93 2.06 10.99 -9.05
N TRP A 94 1.27 11.81 -9.73
CA TRP A 94 -0.19 11.69 -9.72
C TRP A 94 -0.66 10.40 -10.38
N ALA A 95 -0.09 10.02 -11.52
CA ALA A 95 -0.39 8.76 -12.17
C ALA A 95 -0.05 7.55 -11.27
N SER A 96 1.10 7.57 -10.60
CA SER A 96 1.48 6.54 -9.62
C SER A 96 0.55 6.52 -8.41
N THR A 97 0.10 7.68 -7.94
CA THR A 97 -0.87 7.77 -6.81
C THR A 97 -2.21 7.14 -7.17
N VAL A 98 -2.71 7.39 -8.39
CA VAL A 98 -3.94 6.75 -8.89
C VAL A 98 -3.74 5.25 -9.08
N LEU A 99 -2.61 4.86 -9.70
CA LEU A 99 -2.28 3.45 -9.91
C LEU A 99 -2.22 2.69 -8.58
N TYR A 100 -1.54 3.26 -7.57
CA TYR A 100 -1.47 2.73 -6.21
C TYR A 100 -2.86 2.41 -5.70
N TYR A 101 -3.78 3.38 -5.69
CA TYR A 101 -5.13 3.15 -5.18
C TYR A 101 -5.87 2.06 -5.95
N VAL A 102 -5.78 2.07 -7.28
CA VAL A 102 -6.48 1.10 -8.14
C VAL A 102 -5.99 -0.32 -7.86
N VAL A 103 -4.68 -0.55 -7.86
CA VAL A 103 -4.12 -1.90 -7.69
C VAL A 103 -4.20 -2.36 -6.24
N HIS A 104 -4.03 -1.45 -5.28
CA HIS A 104 -4.20 -1.73 -3.86
C HIS A 104 -5.62 -2.18 -3.57
N ARG A 105 -6.61 -1.37 -3.97
CA ARG A 105 -8.04 -1.70 -3.81
C ARG A 105 -8.38 -3.02 -4.51
N ARG A 106 -7.92 -3.24 -5.73
CA ARG A 106 -8.20 -4.49 -6.46
C ARG A 106 -7.62 -5.70 -5.74
N ALA A 107 -6.41 -5.62 -5.20
CA ALA A 107 -5.80 -6.71 -4.45
C ALA A 107 -6.58 -7.09 -3.18
N HIS A 108 -7.28 -6.14 -2.58
CA HIS A 108 -8.12 -6.38 -1.41
C HIS A 108 -9.57 -6.76 -1.74
N LEU A 109 -9.95 -6.74 -3.03
CA LEU A 109 -11.26 -7.20 -3.50
C LEU A 109 -11.18 -8.57 -4.18
N ASP A 110 -10.02 -8.93 -4.71
CA ASP A 110 -9.77 -10.17 -5.43
C ASP A 110 -8.42 -10.75 -4.99
N GLU A 111 -8.48 -11.73 -4.08
CA GLU A 111 -7.29 -12.38 -3.54
C GLU A 111 -6.48 -13.14 -4.60
N ASN A 112 -7.14 -13.74 -5.60
CA ASN A 112 -6.46 -14.49 -6.65
C ASN A 112 -5.70 -13.54 -7.55
N TRP A 113 -6.32 -12.42 -7.91
CA TRP A 113 -5.64 -11.34 -8.62
C TRP A 113 -4.45 -10.80 -7.83
N ALA A 114 -4.60 -10.60 -6.52
CA ALA A 114 -3.51 -10.14 -5.64
C ALA A 114 -2.32 -11.11 -5.65
N ARG A 115 -2.58 -12.42 -5.52
CA ARG A 115 -1.54 -13.45 -5.50
C ARG A 115 -0.77 -13.51 -6.81
N GLU A 116 -1.46 -13.34 -7.93
CA GLU A 116 -0.86 -13.40 -9.27
C GLU A 116 -0.10 -12.11 -9.61
N HIS A 117 -0.70 -10.94 -9.36
CA HIS A 117 -0.21 -9.67 -9.90
C HIS A 117 0.60 -8.87 -8.88
N LEU A 118 0.26 -8.94 -7.58
CA LEU A 118 0.95 -8.24 -6.49
C LEU A 118 1.40 -9.22 -5.39
N PRO A 119 2.16 -10.30 -5.70
CA PRO A 119 2.54 -11.30 -4.70
C PRO A 119 3.34 -10.71 -3.53
N TRP A 120 4.06 -9.61 -3.73
CA TRP A 120 4.75 -8.90 -2.64
C TRP A 120 3.78 -8.22 -1.68
N HIS A 121 2.68 -7.66 -2.17
CA HIS A 121 1.65 -7.05 -1.33
C HIS A 121 0.83 -8.12 -0.62
N TYR A 122 0.55 -9.26 -1.29
CA TYR A 122 -0.01 -10.42 -0.61
C TYR A 122 0.90 -10.91 0.52
N ASP A 123 2.20 -11.05 0.26
CA ASP A 123 3.21 -11.41 1.26
C ASP A 123 3.27 -10.41 2.42
N HIS A 124 3.05 -9.12 2.16
CA HIS A 124 3.01 -8.07 3.19
C HIS A 124 1.90 -8.31 4.22
N HIS A 125 0.69 -8.66 3.77
CA HIS A 125 -0.44 -8.91 4.66
C HIS A 125 -0.39 -10.30 5.29
N MET A 126 -0.11 -11.32 4.48
CA MET A 126 -0.32 -12.72 4.85
C MET A 126 0.95 -13.40 5.37
N GLY A 127 2.11 -12.79 5.13
CA GLY A 127 3.40 -13.30 5.56
C GLY A 127 3.57 -13.35 7.08
N LYS A 128 4.57 -14.12 7.50
CA LYS A 128 4.98 -14.21 8.91
C LYS A 128 5.46 -12.86 9.45
N ASP A 129 6.28 -12.15 8.67
CA ASP A 129 6.73 -10.79 8.98
C ASP A 129 5.95 -9.74 8.18
N GLN A 130 5.12 -8.97 8.88
CA GLN A 130 4.39 -7.83 8.31
C GLN A 130 5.19 -6.53 8.30
N ASN A 131 6.43 -6.52 8.82
CA ASN A 131 7.33 -5.38 8.73
C ASN A 131 8.30 -5.50 7.54
N ALA A 132 7.79 -5.99 6.42
CA ALA A 132 8.51 -6.25 5.18
C ALA A 132 7.57 -6.07 4.00
N ASN A 133 8.10 -5.96 2.77
CA ASN A 133 7.32 -5.79 1.54
C ASN A 133 6.44 -4.51 1.54
N TRP A 134 7.06 -3.34 1.66
CA TRP A 134 6.38 -2.07 1.84
C TRP A 134 5.80 -1.46 0.56
N CYS A 135 6.35 -1.75 -0.61
CA CYS A 135 5.82 -1.19 -1.84
C CYS A 135 4.57 -1.96 -2.27
N VAL A 136 3.59 -1.26 -2.86
CA VAL A 136 2.34 -1.86 -3.32
C VAL A 136 2.33 -2.00 -4.83
N THR A 137 2.68 -0.96 -5.58
CA THR A 137 2.57 -0.97 -7.04
C THR A 137 3.62 -1.87 -7.70
N TYR A 138 4.85 -1.84 -7.20
CA TYR A 138 5.95 -2.71 -7.61
C TYR A 138 7.03 -2.72 -6.52
N PRO A 139 7.78 -3.81 -6.32
CA PRO A 139 8.64 -3.98 -5.14
C PRO A 139 10.07 -3.41 -5.30
N LEU A 140 10.26 -2.34 -6.10
CA LEU A 140 11.61 -1.85 -6.42
C LEU A 140 12.37 -1.46 -5.14
N PHE A 141 11.80 -0.59 -4.30
CA PHE A 141 12.49 -0.17 -3.08
C PHE A 141 12.53 -1.25 -1.99
N ASP A 142 11.67 -2.26 -2.05
CA ASP A 142 11.84 -3.45 -1.23
C ASP A 142 13.07 -4.28 -1.61
N TYR A 143 13.41 -4.34 -2.90
CA TYR A 143 14.64 -4.97 -3.35
C TYR A 143 15.86 -4.09 -3.03
N VAL A 144 15.80 -2.80 -3.36
CA VAL A 144 16.92 -1.87 -3.15
C VAL A 144 17.30 -1.78 -1.66
N LEU A 145 16.31 -1.80 -0.77
CA LEU A 145 16.54 -1.64 0.68
C LEU A 145 16.46 -2.97 1.44
N GLY A 146 16.40 -4.11 0.73
CA GLY A 146 16.49 -5.45 1.33
C GLY A 146 15.29 -5.88 2.18
N THR A 147 14.13 -5.25 2.01
CA THR A 147 12.89 -5.53 2.76
C THR A 147 11.93 -6.48 2.04
N ARG A 148 12.27 -6.99 0.85
CA ARG A 148 11.48 -8.06 0.22
C ARG A 148 11.60 -9.39 0.99
N ARG A 149 10.47 -10.02 1.34
CA ARG A 149 10.34 -11.35 1.97
C ARG A 149 9.24 -12.16 1.28
N LYS A 150 9.62 -13.25 0.61
CA LYS A 150 8.70 -14.12 -0.16
C LYS A 150 8.07 -15.18 0.75
N TYR A 151 6.74 -15.25 0.79
CA TYR A 151 6.00 -16.26 1.56
C TYR A 151 5.05 -17.09 0.69
N LEU A 152 4.42 -16.48 -0.31
CA LEU A 152 3.50 -17.15 -1.22
C LEU A 152 4.17 -18.37 -1.88
N GLY A 153 3.50 -19.52 -1.77
CA GLY A 153 4.02 -20.81 -2.24
C GLY A 153 5.01 -21.50 -1.28
N THR A 154 5.23 -20.97 -0.09
CA THR A 154 6.12 -21.58 0.93
C THR A 154 5.32 -22.13 2.13
N PRO A 155 5.86 -23.13 2.86
CA PRO A 155 5.25 -23.59 4.11
C PRO A 155 5.06 -22.48 5.16
N ALA A 156 5.97 -21.51 5.19
CA ALA A 156 5.93 -20.39 6.14
C ALA A 156 4.67 -19.52 5.99
N LEU A 157 4.03 -19.48 4.81
CA LEU A 157 2.75 -18.79 4.63
C LEU A 157 1.62 -19.53 5.35
N ALA A 158 1.58 -20.86 5.24
CA ALA A 158 0.56 -21.68 5.90
C ALA A 158 0.67 -21.56 7.42
N GLU A 159 1.88 -21.54 7.96
CA GLU A 159 2.16 -21.32 9.38
C GLU A 159 1.74 -19.92 9.87
N ALA A 160 1.76 -18.92 8.99
CA ALA A 160 1.42 -17.53 9.32
C ALA A 160 -0.07 -17.22 9.27
N ARG A 161 -0.91 -18.18 8.83
CA ARG A 161 -2.35 -18.01 8.65
C ARG A 161 -3.03 -17.81 10.00
N VAL A 162 -3.87 -16.78 10.06
CA VAL A 162 -4.71 -16.51 11.23
C VAL A 162 -6.10 -17.09 10.96
N PRO A 163 -6.69 -17.86 11.90
CA PRO A 163 -8.06 -18.35 11.74
C PRO A 163 -9.04 -17.19 11.48
N ALA A 164 -10.04 -17.44 10.62
CA ALA A 164 -11.18 -16.54 10.52
C ALA A 164 -11.86 -16.46 11.90
N ALA A 165 -12.28 -15.25 12.27
CA ALA A 165 -12.95 -14.98 13.54
C ALA A 165 -14.46 -15.26 13.44
#